data_AF-A0A7L4FRK7-F1
#
_entry.id   AF-A0A7L4FRK7-F1
#
_cell.length_a   1.000
_cell.length_b   1.000
_cell.length_c   1.000
_cell.angle_alpha   90.00
_cell.angle_beta   90.00
_cell.angle_gamma   90.00
#
_symmetry.space_group_name_H-M   'P 1'
#
loop_
_entity.id
_entity.type
_entity.pdbx_description
1 polymer ?
#
loop_
_entity_poly.entity_id
_entity_poly.type
_entity_poly.pdbx_seq_one_letter_code
_entity_poly.pdbx_strand_id
1 'polypeptide(L)'
;AVSYRVRVRTGSHPLAGTTDSIAVTLVGTRGTSPRTPLERLGPDFACGAVRGEFRVPSPRALGRLLLVRLHKSPFGGLPESSWFLETLRVWPEG
;
A
#
# COMPACT_ATOMS: atom_id res chain seq x y z
N ALA A 1 -15.38 13.89 -2.79
CA ALA A 1 -14.44 12.80 -2.46
C ALA A 1 -13.08 13.15 -3.07
N VAL A 2 -11.99 12.75 -2.43
CA VAL A 2 -10.62 12.99 -2.91
C VAL A 2 -9.93 11.63 -3.01
N SER A 3 -9.03 11.45 -3.97
CA SER A 3 -8.26 10.22 -4.12
C SER A 3 -6.78 10.52 -3.94
N TYR A 4 -6.05 9.54 -3.44
CA TYR A 4 -4.59 9.56 -3.36
C TYR A 4 -4.05 8.40 -4.17
N ARG A 5 -2.92 8.60 -4.82
CA ARG A 5 -2.19 7.51 -5.48
C ARG A 5 -1.07 7.02 -4.59
N VAL A 6 -0.92 5.70 -4.57
CA VAL A 6 0.18 5.01 -3.89
C VAL A 6 0.99 4.24 -4.93
N ARG A 7 2.31 4.40 -4.86
CA ARG A 7 3.28 3.56 -5.57
C ARG A 7 4.14 2.84 -4.54
N VAL A 8 4.27 1.54 -4.74
CA VAL A 8 5.03 0.62 -3.90
C VAL A 8 6.16 0.02 -4.73
N ARG A 9 7.34 -0.12 -4.13
CA ARG A 9 8.44 -0.92 -4.68
C ARG A 9 8.85 -1.95 -3.63
N THR A 10 8.74 -3.22 -4.00
CA THR A 10 9.31 -4.34 -3.24
C THR A 10 10.80 -4.45 -3.57
N GLY A 11 11.63 -4.74 -2.58
CA GLY A 11 13.07 -4.91 -2.80
C GLY A 11 13.38 -6.06 -3.75
N SER A 12 14.55 -6.02 -4.36
CA SER A 12 15.01 -7.01 -5.34
C SER A 12 15.86 -8.14 -4.76
N HIS A 13 16.13 -8.14 -3.45
CA HIS A 13 16.84 -9.24 -2.81
C HIS A 13 16.00 -10.54 -2.85
N PRO A 14 16.63 -11.73 -2.86
CA PRO A 14 15.91 -12.98 -2.71
C PRO A 14 14.98 -12.95 -1.49
N LEU A 15 13.76 -13.45 -1.63
CA LEU A 15 12.72 -13.47 -0.58
C LEU A 15 12.24 -12.09 -0.08
N ALA A 16 12.52 -11.01 -0.80
CA ALA A 16 11.99 -9.69 -0.48
C ALA A 16 10.48 -9.55 -0.71
N GLY A 17 9.90 -10.40 -1.57
CA GLY A 17 8.49 -10.38 -1.91
C GLY A 17 7.59 -11.11 -0.91
N THR A 18 6.28 -10.90 -1.06
CA THR A 18 5.26 -11.48 -0.19
C THR A 18 4.04 -11.93 -0.98
N THR A 19 3.36 -12.94 -0.45
CA THR A 19 2.03 -13.37 -0.90
C THR A 19 0.92 -12.91 0.06
N ASP A 20 1.27 -12.17 1.11
CA ASP A 20 0.31 -11.64 2.09
C ASP A 20 -0.56 -10.55 1.46
N SER A 21 -1.78 -10.38 2.00
CA SER A 21 -2.63 -9.24 1.69
C SER A 21 -2.04 -7.97 2.28
N ILE A 22 -1.84 -6.96 1.43
CA ILE A 22 -1.38 -5.63 1.82
C ILE A 22 -2.52 -4.62 1.68
N ALA A 23 -2.71 -3.79 2.69
CA ALA A 23 -3.62 -2.65 2.64
C ALA A 23 -2.95 -1.39 3.20
N VAL A 24 -3.48 -0.23 2.86
CA VAL A 24 -2.98 1.06 3.31
C VAL A 24 -4.05 1.90 3.98
N THR A 25 -3.63 2.69 4.95
CA THR A 25 -4.40 3.79 5.53
C THR A 25 -3.52 5.03 5.55
N LEU A 26 -4.04 6.14 5.02
CA LEU A 26 -3.36 7.43 5.02
C LEU A 26 -3.89 8.28 6.16
N VAL A 27 -3.00 8.84 6.97
CA VAL A 27 -3.34 9.73 8.08
C VAL A 27 -2.75 11.11 7.77
N GLY A 28 -3.60 12.14 7.78
CA GLY A 28 -3.20 13.53 7.63
C GLY A 28 -3.80 14.40 8.72
N THR A 29 -3.45 15.69 8.70
CA THR A 29 -3.89 16.67 9.71
C THR A 29 -5.41 16.86 9.80
N ARG A 30 -6.17 16.48 8.77
CA ARG A 30 -7.63 16.62 8.71
C ARG A 30 -8.38 15.28 8.76
N GLY A 31 -7.69 14.20 9.11
CA GLY A 31 -8.29 12.89 9.36
C GLY A 31 -7.57 11.75 8.64
N THR A 32 -8.30 10.66 8.47
CA THR A 32 -7.75 9.36 8.05
C THR A 32 -8.57 8.79 6.90
N SER A 33 -7.92 8.17 5.91
CA SER A 33 -8.60 7.44 4.85
C SER A 33 -9.21 6.13 5.39
N PRO A 34 -10.24 5.57 4.73
CA PRO A 34 -10.56 4.16 4.88
C PRO A 34 -9.34 3.26 4.64
N ARG A 35 -9.36 2.04 5.20
CA ARG A 35 -8.39 0.98 4.87
C ARG A 35 -8.64 0.53 3.44
N THR A 36 -7.64 0.67 2.59
CA THR A 36 -7.73 0.31 1.16
C THR A 36 -6.79 -0.83 0.84
N PRO A 37 -7.30 -2.00 0.40
CA PRO A 37 -6.47 -3.09 -0.12
C PRO A 37 -5.64 -2.61 -1.32
N LEU A 38 -4.36 -3.00 -1.33
CA LEU A 38 -3.44 -2.76 -2.43
C LEU A 38 -3.34 -4.03 -3.28
N GLU A 39 -4.47 -4.51 -3.78
CA GLU A 39 -4.57 -5.80 -4.49
C GLU A 39 -5.03 -5.58 -5.94
N ARG A 40 -4.37 -6.26 -6.86
CA ARG A 40 -4.72 -6.49 -8.27
C ARG A 40 -4.59 -8.00 -8.57
N LEU A 41 -5.04 -8.41 -9.76
CA LEU A 41 -4.84 -9.78 -10.22
C LEU A 41 -3.32 -10.07 -10.40
N GLY A 42 -2.81 -11.05 -9.66
CA GLY A 42 -1.43 -11.55 -9.78
C GLY A 42 -0.51 -11.19 -8.59
N PRO A 43 0.78 -11.57 -8.62
CA PRO A 43 1.71 -11.34 -7.52
C PRO A 43 2.17 -9.87 -7.53
N ASP A 44 1.39 -9.01 -6.90
CA ASP A 44 1.68 -7.58 -6.84
C ASP A 44 2.99 -7.25 -6.13
N PHE A 45 3.33 -8.04 -5.12
CA PHE A 45 4.47 -7.78 -4.24
C PHE A 45 5.60 -8.80 -4.42
N ALA A 46 5.81 -9.31 -5.63
CA ALA A 46 6.97 -10.14 -5.95
C ALA A 46 8.30 -9.37 -5.77
N CYS A 47 9.42 -10.10 -5.63
CA CYS A 47 10.76 -9.51 -5.54
C CYS A 47 11.02 -8.58 -6.74
N GLY A 48 11.49 -7.36 -6.46
CA GLY A 48 11.79 -6.34 -7.46
C GLY A 48 10.56 -5.67 -8.09
N ALA A 49 9.35 -6.04 -7.68
CA ALA A 49 8.13 -5.48 -8.25
C ALA A 49 8.02 -3.99 -7.94
N VAL A 50 7.83 -3.18 -8.98
CA VAL A 50 7.35 -1.80 -8.88
C VAL A 50 5.88 -1.80 -9.23
N ARG A 51 5.02 -1.36 -8.31
CA ARG A 51 3.59 -1.23 -8.50
C ARG A 51 3.19 0.21 -8.29
N GLY A 52 3.02 0.93 -9.40
CA GLY A 52 2.39 2.23 -9.41
C GLY A 52 0.87 2.07 -9.40
N GLU A 53 0.18 3.06 -8.85
CA GLU A 53 -1.23 3.34 -9.18
C GLU A 53 -2.26 2.52 -8.44
N PHE A 54 -2.03 2.23 -7.16
CA PHE A 54 -3.18 1.95 -6.29
C PHE A 54 -3.89 3.25 -5.95
N ARG A 55 -5.22 3.27 -6.06
CA ARG A 55 -6.05 4.40 -5.67
C ARG A 55 -6.55 4.22 -4.23
N VAL A 56 -6.38 5.24 -3.42
CA VAL A 56 -6.85 5.28 -2.03
C VAL A 56 -7.93 6.36 -1.92
N PRO A 57 -9.21 5.98 -1.94
CA PRO A 57 -10.30 6.93 -1.83
C PRO A 57 -10.37 7.50 -0.40
N SER A 58 -10.76 8.76 -0.29
CA SER A 58 -11.08 9.42 0.97
C SER A 58 -12.35 10.27 0.83
N PRO A 59 -13.23 10.28 1.84
CA PRO A 59 -14.44 11.11 1.81
C PRO A 59 -14.10 12.61 1.71
N ARG A 60 -12.95 13.02 2.28
CA ARG A 60 -12.46 14.42 2.32
C ARG A 60 -10.95 14.51 2.17
N ALA A 61 -10.44 15.70 1.83
CA ALA A 61 -9.00 15.94 1.78
C ALA A 61 -8.35 15.78 3.17
N LEU A 62 -7.32 14.94 3.27
CA LEU A 62 -6.65 14.59 4.53
C LEU A 62 -5.72 15.69 5.06
N GLY A 63 -5.47 16.76 4.28
CA GLY A 63 -4.52 17.79 4.65
C GLY A 63 -3.07 17.35 4.46
N ARG A 64 -2.16 17.88 5.27
CA ARG A 64 -0.76 17.47 5.24
C ARG A 64 -0.70 16.03 5.75
N LEU A 65 -0.19 15.11 4.94
CA LEU A 65 0.00 13.72 5.36
C LEU A 65 1.03 13.67 6.49
N LEU A 66 0.74 12.90 7.52
CA LEU A 66 1.55 12.71 8.72
C LEU A 66 2.09 11.28 8.80
N LEU A 67 1.28 10.30 8.42
CA LEU A 67 1.63 8.89 8.49
C LEU A 67 1.03 8.12 7.30
N VAL A 68 1.81 7.17 6.80
CA VAL A 68 1.31 6.09 5.94
C VAL A 68 1.36 4.80 6.73
N ARG A 69 0.20 4.20 6.98
CA ARG A 69 0.09 2.93 7.70
C ARG A 69 -0.16 1.80 6.72
N LEU A 70 0.77 0.86 6.65
CA LEU A 70 0.57 -0.39 5.93
C LEU A 70 0.07 -1.47 6.89
N HIS A 71 -0.84 -2.28 6.38
CA HIS A 71 -1.40 -3.43 7.06
C HIS A 71 -1.03 -4.66 6.24
N LYS A 72 -0.44 -5.66 6.89
CA LYS A 72 -0.10 -6.94 6.28
C LYS A 72 -0.85 -8.04 7.01
N SER A 73 -1.46 -8.96 6.27
CA SER A 73 -2.14 -10.12 6.83
C SER A 73 -2.00 -11.32 5.90
N PRO A 74 -1.91 -12.56 6.43
CA PRO A 74 -1.83 -13.75 5.60
C PRO A 74 -2.97 -13.82 4.58
N PHE A 75 -2.67 -14.25 3.35
CA PHE A 75 -3.67 -14.46 2.30
C PHE A 75 -4.10 -15.93 2.26
N GLY A 76 -5.41 -16.18 2.31
CA GLY A 76 -5.98 -17.49 1.94
C GLY A 76 -5.45 -18.71 2.69
N GLY A 77 -5.14 -18.58 3.99
CA GLY A 77 -4.63 -19.69 4.80
C GLY A 77 -3.17 -20.09 4.55
N LEU A 78 -2.45 -19.35 3.70
CA LEU A 78 -1.00 -19.48 3.56
C LEU A 78 -0.31 -19.00 4.85
N PRO A 79 0.86 -19.57 5.21
CA PRO A 79 1.69 -19.03 6.27
C PRO A 79 2.04 -17.56 6.02
N GLU A 80 2.16 -16.79 7.09
CA GLU A 80 2.60 -15.40 7.00
C GLU A 80 4.01 -15.34 6.37
N SER A 81 4.19 -14.45 5.40
CA SER A 81 5.48 -14.21 4.76
C SER A 81 6.08 -12.87 5.16
N SER A 82 7.41 -12.79 5.24
CA SER A 82 8.08 -11.50 5.38
C SER A 82 7.93 -10.67 4.11
N TRP A 83 8.05 -9.34 4.23
CA TRP A 83 8.03 -8.44 3.09
C TRP A 83 9.03 -7.32 3.27
N PHE A 84 9.91 -7.13 2.29
CA PHE A 84 10.83 -6.00 2.26
C PHE A 84 10.28 -4.91 1.33
N LEU A 85 9.64 -3.92 1.96
CA LEU A 85 9.23 -2.69 1.30
C LEU A 85 10.45 -1.78 1.11
N GLU A 86 10.87 -1.58 -0.14
CA GLU A 86 12.01 -0.71 -0.46
C GLU A 86 11.57 0.76 -0.49
N THR A 87 10.48 1.08 -1.20
CA THR A 87 9.94 2.45 -1.20
C THR A 87 8.43 2.45 -1.28
N LEU A 88 7.83 3.45 -0.62
CA LEU A 88 6.43 3.81 -0.78
C LEU A 88 6.32 5.30 -1.05
N ARG A 89 5.57 5.68 -2.09
CA ARG A 89 5.29 7.08 -2.44
C ARG A 89 3.79 7.31 -2.47
N VAL A 90 3.36 8.44 -1.90
CA VAL A 90 1.96 8.87 -1.90
C VAL A 90 1.86 10.28 -2.44
N TRP A 91 0.87 10.53 -3.29
CA TRP A 91 0.54 11.88 -3.76
C TRP A 91 -0.97 12.02 -3.97
N PRO A 92 -1.53 13.23 -3.85
CA PRO A 92 -2.93 13.48 -4.22
C PRO A 92 -3.17 13.13 -5.70
N GLU A 93 -4.28 12.47 -6.00
CA GLU A 93 -4.85 12.46 -7.34
C GLU A 93 -5.58 13.80 -7.52
N GLY A 94 -5.36 14.46 -8.68
CA GLY A 94 -5.68 15.87 -8.95
C GLY A 94 -6.94 16.44 -8.31
#